data_AF-C6S9X3-F1
#
_entry.id   AF-C6S9X3-F1
#
_cell.length_a   1.000
_cell.length_b   1.000
_cell.length_c   1.000
_cell.angle_alpha   90.00
_cell.angle_beta   90.00
_cell.angle_gamma   90.00
#
_symmetry.space_group_name_H-M   'P 1'
#
loop_
_entity.id
_entity.type
_entity.pdbx_description
1 polymer ?
#
loop_
_entity_poly.entity_id
_entity_poly.type
_entity_poly.pdbx_seq_one_letter_code
_entity_poly.pdbx_strand_id
1 'polypeptide(L)'
;MTGFNDAAGVASSPSDIKGKYVEKVEVANGVITAQMASSNVNNEIKGKKLSLWAKRQDGSVKWFCGQPVTRDAPNASADAVNKVTGNEIDTKHLPSTAPTRKSTPN
;
A
#
# COMPACT_ATOMS: atom_id res chain seq x y z
N MET A 1 2.11 14.52 -14.27
CA MET A 1 1.50 13.20 -14.53
C MET A 1 0.81 12.78 -13.25
N THR A 2 -0.47 12.47 -13.36
CA THR A 2 -1.34 12.09 -12.24
C THR A 2 -0.80 10.84 -11.55
N GLY A 3 -0.99 10.69 -10.23
CA GLY A 3 -0.41 9.59 -9.45
C GLY A 3 -1.30 8.36 -9.35
N PHE A 4 -2.24 8.16 -10.26
CA PHE A 4 -3.34 7.19 -10.14
C PHE A 4 -3.12 5.94 -11.02
N ASN A 5 -4.02 4.95 -10.92
CA ASN A 5 -3.93 3.65 -11.62
C ASN A 5 -3.65 3.78 -13.14
N ASP A 6 -4.39 4.66 -13.81
CA ASP A 6 -4.27 4.94 -15.25
C ASP A 6 -2.87 5.46 -15.63
N ALA A 7 -2.36 6.42 -14.85
CA ALA A 7 -1.04 6.99 -15.07
C ALA A 7 0.11 6.01 -14.73
N ALA A 8 -0.16 5.03 -13.87
CA ALA A 8 0.75 3.92 -13.59
C ALA A 8 0.71 2.82 -14.67
N GLY A 9 -0.19 2.91 -15.66
CA GLY A 9 -0.34 1.90 -16.71
C GLY A 9 -0.92 0.57 -16.23
N VAL A 10 -1.66 0.59 -15.11
CA VAL A 10 -2.41 -0.58 -14.62
C VAL A 10 -3.91 -0.40 -14.90
N ALA A 11 -4.73 -1.39 -14.52
CA ALA A 11 -6.17 -1.31 -14.74
C ALA A 11 -6.76 -0.04 -14.09
N SER A 12 -7.44 0.78 -14.90
CA SER A 12 -7.92 2.10 -14.52
C SER A 12 -8.91 2.05 -13.37
N SER A 13 -9.80 1.04 -13.32
CA SER A 13 -10.68 0.82 -12.18
C SER A 13 -9.95 -0.01 -11.12
N PRO A 14 -9.82 0.47 -9.87
CA PRO A 14 -9.18 -0.30 -8.80
C PRO A 14 -9.82 -1.68 -8.55
N SER A 15 -11.13 -1.79 -8.75
CA SER A 15 -11.92 -3.02 -8.60
C SER A 15 -11.69 -4.06 -9.71
N ASP A 16 -10.96 -3.70 -10.76
CA ASP A 16 -10.56 -4.65 -11.80
C ASP A 16 -9.32 -5.45 -11.35
N ILE A 17 -8.54 -4.90 -10.41
CA ILE A 17 -7.40 -5.58 -9.77
C ILE A 17 -7.89 -6.23 -8.46
N LYS A 18 -8.45 -7.43 -8.59
CA LYS A 18 -9.06 -8.18 -7.48
C LYS A 18 -8.67 -9.65 -7.50
N GLY A 19 -8.92 -10.35 -6.41
CA GLY A 19 -8.69 -11.78 -6.30
C GLY A 19 -9.52 -12.40 -5.17
N LYS A 20 -9.30 -13.69 -4.89
CA LYS A 20 -10.07 -14.43 -3.86
C LYS A 20 -10.15 -13.71 -2.50
N TYR A 21 -9.08 -13.03 -2.11
CA TYR A 21 -8.94 -12.36 -0.81
C TYR A 21 -8.76 -10.84 -0.90
N VAL A 22 -8.73 -10.29 -2.12
CA VAL A 22 -8.45 -8.86 -2.37
C VAL A 22 -9.63 -8.27 -3.11
N GLU A 23 -10.22 -7.23 -2.54
CA GLU A 23 -11.36 -6.50 -3.09
C GLU A 23 -10.95 -5.57 -4.23
N LYS A 24 -9.87 -4.80 -4.03
CA LYS A 24 -9.32 -3.86 -5.00
C LYS A 24 -7.87 -3.50 -4.70
N VAL A 25 -7.18 -2.99 -5.71
CA VAL A 25 -5.85 -2.39 -5.58
C VAL A 25 -5.84 -0.99 -6.18
N GLU A 26 -5.48 -0.02 -5.35
CA GLU A 26 -5.39 1.40 -5.70
C GLU A 26 -3.93 1.83 -5.76
N VAL A 27 -3.57 2.59 -6.80
CA VAL A 27 -2.30 3.30 -6.88
C VAL A 27 -2.57 4.78 -6.67
N ALA A 28 -1.87 5.39 -5.73
CA ALA A 28 -1.95 6.82 -5.45
C ALA A 28 -0.56 7.36 -5.12
N ASN A 29 -0.05 8.27 -5.93
CA ASN A 29 1.25 8.94 -5.76
C ASN A 29 2.41 7.94 -5.55
N GLY A 30 2.40 6.83 -6.30
CA GLY A 30 3.40 5.76 -6.20
C GLY A 30 3.32 4.93 -4.92
N VAL A 31 2.21 5.00 -4.19
CA VAL A 31 1.83 4.05 -3.14
C VAL A 31 0.77 3.10 -3.70
N ILE A 32 0.98 1.81 -3.53
CA ILE A 32 0.04 0.76 -3.93
C ILE A 32 -0.68 0.30 -2.67
N THR A 33 -2.00 0.34 -2.63
CA THR A 33 -2.80 -0.06 -1.47
C THR A 33 -3.78 -1.14 -1.86
N ALA A 34 -3.70 -2.29 -1.19
CA ALA A 34 -4.65 -3.38 -1.36
C ALA A 34 -5.69 -3.34 -0.24
N GLN A 35 -6.95 -3.53 -0.60
CA GLN A 35 -8.05 -3.73 0.36
C GLN A 35 -8.44 -5.22 0.38
N MET A 36 -8.48 -5.79 1.58
CA MET A 36 -8.91 -7.17 1.80
C MET A 36 -10.41 -7.31 1.55
N ALA A 37 -10.83 -8.45 0.99
CA ALA A 37 -12.23 -8.76 0.73
C ALA A 37 -13.10 -8.72 2.01
N SER A 38 -14.40 -8.50 1.83
CA SER A 38 -15.38 -8.53 2.92
C SER A 38 -15.88 -9.94 3.25
N SER A 39 -15.69 -10.89 2.33
CA SER A 39 -16.08 -12.29 2.45
C SER A 39 -14.88 -13.23 2.24
N ASN A 40 -14.98 -14.46 2.74
CA ASN A 40 -13.97 -15.51 2.56
C ASN A 40 -12.55 -15.16 3.02
N VAL A 41 -12.43 -14.21 3.96
CA VAL A 41 -11.19 -13.86 4.66
C VAL A 41 -11.43 -13.94 6.18
N ASN A 42 -10.34 -13.96 6.95
CA ASN A 42 -10.41 -13.90 8.41
C ASN A 42 -11.17 -12.64 8.87
N ASN A 43 -12.05 -12.77 9.87
CA ASN A 43 -12.85 -11.66 10.40
C ASN A 43 -12.00 -10.46 10.84
N GLU A 44 -10.81 -10.72 11.37
CA GLU A 44 -9.90 -9.68 11.85
C GLU A 44 -9.22 -8.90 10.72
N ILE A 45 -9.35 -9.32 9.45
CA ILE A 45 -8.76 -8.62 8.29
C ILE A 45 -9.77 -8.13 7.25
N LYS A 46 -11.07 -8.37 7.45
CA LYS A 46 -12.12 -7.93 6.52
C LYS A 46 -12.08 -6.43 6.27
N GLY A 47 -12.03 -6.03 4.99
CA GLY A 47 -12.00 -4.62 4.58
C GLY A 47 -10.75 -3.85 5.02
N LYS A 48 -9.79 -4.52 5.67
CA LYS A 48 -8.54 -3.90 6.10
C LYS A 48 -7.59 -3.73 4.93
N LYS A 49 -6.54 -2.94 5.14
CA LYS A 49 -5.62 -2.49 4.10
C LYS A 49 -4.17 -2.73 4.48
N LEU A 50 -3.36 -2.92 3.45
CA LEU A 50 -1.90 -2.85 3.50
C LEU A 50 -1.42 -2.04 2.29
N SER A 51 -0.23 -1.44 2.42
CA SER A 51 0.37 -0.68 1.34
C SER A 51 1.77 -1.18 1.00
N LEU A 52 2.13 -1.05 -0.28
CA LEU A 52 3.49 -1.12 -0.78
C LEU A 52 3.91 0.27 -1.24
N TRP A 53 5.12 0.68 -0.90
CA TRP A 53 5.67 1.96 -1.33
C TRP A 53 7.17 1.85 -1.54
N ALA A 54 7.71 2.66 -2.44
CA ALA A 54 9.13 2.69 -2.73
C ALA A 54 9.78 3.96 -2.17
N LYS A 55 11.06 3.85 -1.77
CA LYS A 55 11.96 4.98 -1.54
C LYS A 55 13.14 4.90 -2.51
N ARG A 56 13.64 6.03 -3.01
CA ARG A 56 14.85 6.06 -3.87
C ARG A 56 16.09 5.74 -3.04
N GLN A 57 17.00 4.93 -3.60
CA GLN A 57 18.31 4.59 -3.02
C GLN A 57 19.34 4.46 -4.14
N ASP A 58 20.33 5.36 -4.18
CA ASP A 58 21.52 5.26 -5.03
C ASP A 58 21.26 4.83 -6.49
N GLY A 59 20.36 5.54 -7.18
CA GLY A 59 20.02 5.25 -8.57
C GLY A 59 19.01 4.10 -8.77
N SER A 60 18.56 3.47 -7.69
CA SER A 60 17.51 2.45 -7.65
C SER A 60 16.36 2.85 -6.71
N VAL A 61 15.39 1.95 -6.54
CA VAL A 61 14.34 2.11 -5.52
C VAL A 61 14.27 0.88 -4.62
N LYS A 62 14.09 1.11 -3.32
CA LYS A 62 13.81 0.07 -2.33
C LYS A 62 12.33 0.07 -1.99
N TRP A 63 11.70 -1.09 -2.12
CA TRP A 63 10.30 -1.28 -1.77
C TRP A 63 10.12 -1.65 -0.30
N PHE A 64 8.99 -1.21 0.24
CA PHE A 64 8.52 -1.47 1.58
C PHE A 64 7.07 -1.97 1.50
N CYS A 65 6.68 -2.79 2.46
CA CYS A 65 5.34 -3.33 2.60
C CYS A 65 4.92 -3.21 4.07
N GLY A 66 3.67 -2.87 4.34
CA GLY A 66 3.20 -2.76 5.72
C GLY A 66 1.80 -2.17 5.83
N GLN A 67 1.50 -1.62 7.00
CA GLN A 67 0.27 -0.88 7.27
C GLN A 67 0.06 0.26 6.26
N PRO A 68 -1.20 0.69 6.04
CA PRO A 68 -1.52 1.62 4.98
C PRO A 68 -0.85 2.98 5.18
N VAL A 69 -0.32 3.51 4.08
CA VAL A 69 0.33 4.83 4.02
C VAL A 69 -0.18 5.62 2.83
N THR A 70 0.04 6.93 2.86
CA THR A 70 -0.19 7.83 1.73
C THR A 70 1.07 8.62 1.42
N ARG A 71 1.12 9.16 0.21
CA ARG A 71 2.14 10.12 -0.21
C ARG A 71 1.45 11.32 -0.84
N ASP A 72 1.92 12.51 -0.52
CA ASP A 72 1.23 13.75 -0.90
C ASP A 72 1.43 14.09 -2.39
N ALA A 73 2.58 13.71 -2.96
CA ALA A 73 2.88 13.93 -4.38
C ALA A 73 3.66 12.77 -5.00
N PRO A 74 3.49 12.50 -6.30
CA PRO A 74 4.18 11.40 -7.00
C PRO A 74 5.71 11.58 -7.06
N ASN A 75 6.19 12.82 -6.91
CA ASN A 75 7.60 13.22 -6.94
C ASN A 75 8.07 13.85 -5.61
N ALA A 76 7.29 13.72 -4.53
CA ALA A 76 7.75 14.12 -3.21
C ALA A 76 9.08 13.42 -2.88
N SER A 77 9.94 14.06 -2.08
CA SER A 77 11.13 13.39 -1.54
C SER A 77 10.72 12.01 -1.05
N ALA A 78 11.43 10.99 -1.55
CA ALA A 78 11.01 9.59 -1.45
C ALA A 78 10.85 9.12 0.01
N ASP A 79 11.32 9.91 0.97
CA ASP A 79 11.36 9.60 2.39
C ASP A 79 10.06 9.82 3.15
N ALA A 80 9.18 10.71 2.68
CA ALA A 80 7.95 11.07 3.40
C ALA A 80 6.76 10.23 2.90
N VAL A 81 6.37 9.23 3.70
CA VAL A 81 5.05 8.60 3.62
C VAL A 81 4.31 8.85 4.92
N ASN A 82 3.04 9.21 4.82
CA ASN A 82 2.18 9.52 5.96
C ASN A 82 1.42 8.26 6.36
N LYS A 83 1.34 7.98 7.67
CA LYS A 83 0.55 6.85 8.17
C LYS A 83 -0.93 7.14 7.93
N VAL A 84 -1.66 6.16 7.40
CA VAL A 84 -3.12 6.17 7.42
C VAL A 84 -3.60 5.51 8.70
N THR A 85 -4.62 6.12 9.33
CA THR A 85 -5.30 5.54 10.49
C THR A 85 -6.66 4.99 10.09
N GLY A 86 -7.03 3.84 10.63
CA GLY A 86 -8.29 3.18 10.32
C GLY A 86 -8.10 2.11 9.24
N ASN A 87 -8.70 0.94 9.50
CA ASN A 87 -8.66 -0.22 8.63
C ASN A 87 -7.25 -0.78 8.37
N GLU A 88 -6.29 -0.57 9.26
CA GLU A 88 -4.99 -1.22 9.16
C GLU A 88 -5.08 -2.69 9.56
N ILE A 89 -4.45 -3.57 8.78
CA ILE A 89 -4.20 -4.95 9.19
C ILE A 89 -3.33 -4.92 10.45
N ASP A 90 -3.74 -5.69 11.46
CA ASP A 90 -2.97 -5.86 12.69
C ASP A 90 -1.63 -6.52 12.35
N THR A 91 -0.56 -6.10 13.04
CA THR A 91 0.79 -6.55 12.76
C THR A 91 0.96 -8.06 12.91
N LYS A 92 0.17 -8.71 13.78
CA LYS A 92 0.16 -10.18 13.92
C LYS A 92 -0.34 -10.93 12.69
N HIS A 93 -1.07 -10.25 11.80
CA HIS A 93 -1.56 -10.81 10.55
C HIS A 93 -0.72 -10.43 9.33
N LEU A 94 0.29 -9.57 9.51
CA LEU A 94 1.23 -9.24 8.45
C LEU A 94 2.35 -10.29 8.39
N PRO A 95 2.84 -10.64 7.19
CA PRO A 95 4.06 -11.43 7.06
C PRO A 95 5.24 -10.75 7.76
N SER A 96 6.21 -11.52 8.24
CA SER A 96 7.43 -10.99 8.89
C SER A 96 8.23 -10.04 7.99
N THR A 97 8.10 -10.19 6.67
CA THR A 97 8.73 -9.36 5.63
C THR A 97 7.96 -8.09 5.30
N ALA A 98 6.80 -7.84 5.91
CA ALA A 98 6.02 -6.62 5.77
C ALA A 98 6.29 -5.71 6.99
N PRO A 99 7.44 -5.01 7.01
CA PRO A 99 7.91 -4.27 8.18
C PRO A 99 6.85 -3.30 8.68
N THR A 100 6.47 -3.46 9.93
CA THR A 100 5.53 -2.60 10.63
C THR A 100 6.23 -1.27 10.91
N ARG A 101 5.96 -0.28 10.06
CA ARG A 101 6.43 1.11 10.16
C ARG A 101 7.88 1.25 10.67
N LYS A 102 8.89 0.80 9.90
CA LYS A 102 10.27 1.29 10.10
C LYS A 102 10.42 2.66 9.42
N SER A 103 9.73 3.67 9.94
CA SER A 103 9.97 5.07 9.60
C SER A 103 10.99 5.73 10.55
N THR A 104 11.45 5.04 11.59
CA THR A 104 12.63 5.48 12.35
C THR A 104 13.88 4.97 11.64
N PRO A 105 14.83 5.86 11.31
CA PRO A 105 16.19 5.46 10.99
C PRO A 105 16.71 4.61 12.16
N ASN A 106 17.40 3.51 11.86
CA ASN A 106 18.38 3.01 12.81
C ASN A 106 19.55 3.99 12.84
#